data_AF-A0A940TBX5-F1
#
_entry.id   AF-A0A940TBX5-F1
#
_cell.length_a   1.000
_cell.length_b   1.000
_cell.length_c   1.000
_cell.angle_alpha   90.00
_cell.angle_beta   90.00
_cell.angle_gamma   90.00
#
_symmetry.space_group_name_H-M   'P 1'
#
loop_
_entity.id
_entity.type
_entity.pdbx_description
1 polymer ?
#
loop_
_entity_poly.entity_id
_entity_poly.type
_entity_poly.pdbx_seq_one_letter_code
_entity_poly.pdbx_strand_id
1 'polypeptide(L)'
;MENKDLELKANENTKKPDVFTIVMLLLIVSIIVVAAVIIVNSTIELTDTYNDTMTKISIIEKTSSGIISDKEIVNGKVSSSGGLIYANGQPGYFLGGNETYIPTIYRIHITFEYEYDNTMFEGTKYYDVSEDIYLSYDVGDFFDSQNLKQ
;
A
#
# COMPACT_ATOMS: atom_id res chain seq x y z
N MET A 1 55.68 -27.80 54.45
CA MET A 1 55.67 -28.66 53.24
C MET A 1 54.47 -28.33 52.35
N GLU A 2 54.01 -27.08 52.33
CA GLU A 2 52.63 -26.72 51.94
C GLU A 2 52.55 -25.78 50.71
N ASN A 3 53.70 -25.30 50.24
CA ASN A 3 53.76 -24.29 49.18
C ASN A 3 53.78 -24.87 47.74
N LYS A 4 54.12 -26.16 47.58
CA LYS A 4 54.18 -26.78 46.25
C LYS A 4 52.80 -27.14 45.69
N ASP A 5 51.85 -27.47 46.57
CA ASP A 5 50.49 -27.82 46.14
C ASP A 5 49.66 -26.60 45.71
N LEU A 6 50.01 -25.40 46.20
CA LEU A 6 49.39 -24.13 45.78
C LEU A 6 49.89 -23.67 44.41
N GLU A 7 51.18 -23.85 44.11
CA GLU A 7 51.74 -23.55 42.77
C GLU A 7 51.24 -24.53 41.70
N LEU A 8 51.04 -25.80 42.05
CA LEU A 8 50.47 -26.80 41.13
C LEU A 8 49.00 -26.50 40.78
N LYS A 9 48.19 -26.08 41.76
CA LYS A 9 46.78 -25.73 41.53
C LYS A 9 46.60 -24.41 40.77
N ALA A 10 47.53 -23.47 40.86
CA ALA A 10 47.50 -22.23 40.07
C ALA A 10 47.78 -22.46 38.57
N ASN A 11 48.52 -23.52 38.24
CA ASN A 11 48.96 -23.83 36.87
C ASN A 11 47.91 -24.60 36.05
N GLU A 12 47.02 -25.37 36.69
CA GLU A 12 45.97 -26.13 36.00
C GLU A 12 44.87 -25.25 35.38
N ASN A 13 44.70 -24.02 35.86
CA ASN A 13 43.73 -23.06 35.32
C ASN A 13 44.25 -22.25 34.12
N THR A 14 45.50 -22.43 33.71
CA THR A 14 46.07 -21.79 32.51
C THR A 14 46.28 -22.79 31.38
N LYS A 15 45.24 -23.55 31.05
CA LYS A 15 45.27 -24.36 29.82
C LYS A 15 45.18 -23.40 28.64
N LYS A 16 46.34 -23.04 28.06
CA LYS A 16 46.41 -22.25 26.83
C LYS A 16 45.50 -22.91 25.80
N PRO A 17 44.64 -22.15 25.11
CA PRO A 17 43.76 -22.72 24.11
C PRO A 17 44.61 -23.47 23.07
N ASP A 18 44.23 -24.71 22.80
CA ASP A 18 44.82 -25.52 21.73
C ASP A 18 44.66 -24.76 20.41
N VAL A 19 45.65 -24.90 19.52
CA VAL A 19 45.60 -24.43 18.13
C VAL A 19 44.27 -24.78 17.48
N PHE A 20 43.72 -25.97 17.74
CA PHE A 20 42.41 -26.38 17.25
C PHE A 20 41.28 -25.45 17.72
N THR A 21 41.28 -25.08 19.01
CA THR A 21 40.30 -24.15 19.58
C THR A 21 40.42 -22.76 18.97
N ILE A 22 41.65 -22.27 18.77
CA ILE A 22 41.90 -20.95 18.15
C ILE A 22 41.40 -20.93 16.70
N VAL A 23 41.69 -21.98 15.92
CA VAL A 23 41.25 -22.10 14.52
C VAL A 23 39.72 -22.17 14.42
N MET A 24 39.05 -22.95 15.28
CA MET A 24 37.59 -23.01 15.34
C MET A 24 36.97 -21.64 15.64
N LEU A 25 37.57 -20.90 16.58
CA LEU A 25 37.06 -19.59 16.99
C LEU A 25 37.22 -18.56 15.86
N LEU A 26 38.34 -18.58 15.14
CA LEU A 26 38.55 -17.76 13.94
C LEU A 26 37.56 -18.10 12.82
N LEU A 27 37.26 -19.39 12.62
CA LEU A 27 36.24 -19.84 11.66
C LEU A 27 34.85 -19.31 12.01
N ILE A 28 34.43 -19.41 13.27
CA ILE A 28 33.15 -18.87 13.73
C ILE A 28 33.09 -17.36 13.49
N VAL A 29 34.15 -16.63 13.87
CA VAL A 29 34.23 -15.18 13.64
C VAL A 29 34.12 -14.85 12.15
N SER A 30 34.82 -15.59 11.28
CA SER A 30 34.72 -15.37 9.83
C SER A 30 33.31 -15.59 9.28
N ILE A 31 32.59 -16.61 9.76
CA ILE A 31 31.21 -16.89 9.35
C ILE A 31 30.29 -15.76 9.80
N ILE A 32 30.45 -15.27 11.03
CA ILE A 32 29.66 -14.15 11.55
C ILE A 32 29.90 -12.88 10.72
N VAL A 33 31.16 -12.58 10.36
CA VAL A 33 31.49 -11.42 9.53
C VAL A 33 30.83 -11.53 8.15
N VAL A 34 30.92 -12.70 7.50
CA VAL A 34 30.29 -12.93 6.20
C VAL A 34 28.77 -12.79 6.30
N ALA A 35 28.14 -13.36 7.33
CA ALA A 35 26.71 -13.23 7.55
C ALA A 35 26.30 -11.77 7.77
N ALA A 36 27.07 -11.00 8.55
CA ALA A 36 26.81 -9.58 8.77
C ALA A 36 26.89 -8.77 7.47
N VAL A 37 27.89 -9.03 6.61
CA VAL A 37 28.01 -8.37 5.30
C VAL A 37 26.81 -8.70 4.42
N ILE A 38 26.37 -9.97 4.37
CA ILE A 38 25.18 -10.37 3.61
C ILE A 38 23.95 -9.62 4.11
N ILE A 39 23.72 -9.58 5.42
CA ILE A 39 22.58 -8.89 6.03
C ILE A 39 22.59 -7.40 5.65
N VAL A 40 23.74 -6.72 5.81
CA VAL A 40 23.86 -5.29 5.48
C VAL A 40 23.54 -5.04 4.00
N ASN A 41 24.12 -5.82 3.10
CA ASN A 41 23.87 -5.66 1.66
C ASN A 41 22.40 -5.88 1.31
N SER A 42 21.78 -6.95 1.85
CA SER A 42 20.34 -7.20 1.64
C SER A 42 19.47 -6.09 2.20
N THR A 43 19.83 -5.49 3.34
CA THR A 43 19.06 -4.36 3.90
C THR A 43 19.16 -3.10 3.05
N ILE A 44 20.31 -2.84 2.42
CA ILE A 44 20.51 -1.70 1.51
C ILE A 44 19.61 -1.88 0.28
N GLU A 45 19.68 -3.04 -0.38
CA GLU A 45 18.86 -3.34 -1.56
C GLU A 45 17.35 -3.22 -1.29
N LEU A 46 16.89 -3.71 -0.13
CA LEU A 46 15.49 -3.56 0.29
C LEU A 46 15.11 -2.10 0.53
N THR A 47 16.00 -1.31 1.12
CA THR A 47 15.77 0.12 1.39
C THR A 47 15.66 0.91 0.09
N ASP A 48 16.52 0.64 -0.88
CA ASP A 48 16.50 1.30 -2.19
C ASP A 48 15.21 0.95 -2.95
N THR A 49 14.83 -0.33 -2.94
CA THR A 49 13.57 -0.80 -3.55
C THR A 49 12.34 -0.15 -2.89
N TYR A 50 12.36 -0.01 -1.57
CA TYR A 50 11.29 0.64 -0.82
C TYR A 50 11.18 2.13 -1.17
N ASN A 51 12.30 2.85 -1.18
CA ASN A 51 12.33 4.27 -1.52
C ASN A 51 11.88 4.54 -2.96
N ASP A 52 12.30 3.69 -3.90
CA ASP A 52 11.86 3.72 -5.30
C ASP A 52 10.34 3.58 -5.42
N THR A 53 9.79 2.55 -4.76
CA THR A 53 8.35 2.28 -4.75
C THR A 53 7.57 3.44 -4.13
N MET A 54 8.02 3.95 -2.99
CA MET A 54 7.35 5.04 -2.29
C MET A 54 7.38 6.34 -3.09
N THR A 55 8.46 6.59 -3.84
CA THR A 55 8.56 7.75 -4.72
C THR A 55 7.54 7.67 -5.85
N LYS A 56 7.42 6.52 -6.51
CA LYS A 56 6.41 6.27 -7.55
C LYS A 56 4.99 6.46 -7.02
N ILE A 57 4.68 5.91 -5.85
CA ILE A 57 3.38 6.10 -5.18
C ILE A 57 3.13 7.59 -4.90
N SER A 58 4.13 8.31 -4.35
CA SER A 58 3.97 9.73 -4.05
C SER A 58 3.70 10.57 -5.30
N ILE A 59 4.29 10.23 -6.45
CA ILE A 59 4.01 10.90 -7.73
C ILE A 59 2.55 10.69 -8.09
N ILE A 60 2.08 9.43 -8.10
CA ILE A 60 0.69 9.07 -8.42
C ILE A 60 -0.29 9.80 -7.49
N GLU A 61 -0.02 9.83 -6.18
CA GLU A 61 -0.87 10.50 -5.21
C GLU A 61 -0.93 12.03 -5.41
N LYS A 62 0.18 12.65 -5.83
CA LYS A 62 0.24 14.10 -6.09
C LYS A 62 -0.35 14.52 -7.43
N THR A 63 -0.43 13.61 -8.41
CA THR A 63 -1.08 13.91 -9.68
C THR A 63 -2.55 14.22 -9.46
N SER A 64 -2.99 15.38 -9.92
CA SER A 64 -4.38 15.85 -9.80
C SER A 64 -5.16 15.71 -11.10
N SER A 65 -4.49 15.54 -12.23
CA SER A 65 -5.07 15.67 -13.57
C SER A 65 -4.68 14.55 -14.51
N GLY A 66 -5.54 14.26 -15.49
CA GLY A 66 -5.31 13.24 -16.50
C GLY A 66 -6.46 13.15 -17.50
N ILE A 67 -6.38 12.17 -18.40
CA ILE A 67 -7.46 11.84 -19.33
C ILE A 67 -8.42 10.88 -18.64
N ILE A 68 -9.72 11.14 -18.71
CA ILE A 68 -10.72 10.24 -18.16
C ILE A 68 -10.68 8.93 -18.94
N SER A 69 -10.33 7.84 -18.26
CA SER A 69 -10.27 6.51 -18.84
C SER A 69 -11.56 5.72 -18.60
N ASP A 70 -12.25 5.99 -17.49
CA ASP A 70 -13.50 5.33 -17.15
C ASP A 70 -14.34 6.14 -16.15
N LYS A 71 -15.63 5.79 -16.04
CA LYS A 71 -16.61 6.42 -15.16
C LYS A 71 -17.49 5.35 -14.54
N GLU A 72 -17.57 5.32 -13.20
CA GLU A 72 -18.37 4.35 -12.47
C GLU A 72 -19.33 5.01 -11.47
N ILE A 73 -20.47 4.35 -11.25
CA ILE A 73 -21.35 4.62 -10.11
C ILE A 73 -21.03 3.58 -9.04
N VAL A 74 -20.36 4.01 -7.98
CA VAL A 74 -19.79 3.12 -6.95
C VAL A 74 -20.86 2.63 -5.99
N ASN A 75 -21.85 3.47 -5.70
CA ASN A 75 -22.88 3.19 -4.72
C ASN A 75 -24.18 3.89 -5.07
N GLY A 76 -25.30 3.32 -4.62
CA GLY A 76 -26.62 3.92 -4.78
C GLY A 76 -27.64 3.30 -3.83
N LYS A 77 -28.74 4.01 -3.64
CA LYS A 77 -29.87 3.59 -2.81
C LYS A 77 -31.04 3.25 -3.70
N VAL A 78 -31.75 2.18 -3.37
CA VAL A 78 -33.05 1.92 -3.98
C VAL A 78 -34.09 2.72 -3.21
N SER A 79 -34.73 3.67 -3.88
CA SER A 79 -35.90 4.36 -3.37
C SER A 79 -37.15 3.64 -3.85
N SER A 80 -38.04 3.30 -2.92
CA SER A 80 -39.35 2.75 -3.22
C SER A 80 -40.42 3.78 -2.85
N SER A 81 -41.18 4.23 -3.83
CA SER A 81 -42.37 5.05 -3.60
C SER A 81 -43.61 4.17 -3.69
N GLY A 82 -44.09 3.71 -2.53
CA GLY A 82 -45.37 3.01 -2.42
C GLY A 82 -46.51 4.02 -2.29
N GLY A 83 -47.51 3.95 -3.17
CA GLY A 83 -48.74 4.74 -3.07
C GLY A 83 -49.90 3.88 -2.58
N LEU A 84 -50.68 4.40 -1.61
CA LEU A 84 -51.96 3.81 -1.22
C LEU A 84 -53.02 4.17 -2.27
N ILE A 85 -53.62 3.18 -2.92
CA ILE A 85 -54.74 3.41 -3.85
C ILE A 85 -56.04 3.15 -3.08
N TYR A 86 -56.91 4.16 -3.04
CA TYR A 86 -58.25 4.02 -2.47
C TYR A 86 -59.22 3.57 -3.57
N ALA A 87 -59.72 2.35 -3.49
CA ALA A 87 -60.83 1.88 -4.32
C ALA A 87 -62.12 1.95 -3.48
N ASN A 88 -63.11 2.70 -3.94
CA ASN A 88 -64.42 2.85 -3.28
C ASN A 88 -64.33 3.31 -1.80
N GLY A 89 -63.40 4.21 -1.47
CA GLY A 89 -63.29 4.78 -0.13
C GLY A 89 -62.70 3.84 0.95
N GLN A 90 -62.25 2.64 0.58
CA GLN A 90 -61.48 1.76 1.47
C GLN A 90 -60.03 1.65 0.98
N PRO A 91 -59.04 1.57 1.90
CA PRO A 91 -57.64 1.37 1.52
C PRO A 91 -57.50 -0.01 0.85
N GLY A 92 -57.19 -0.01 -0.45
CA GLY A 92 -56.92 -1.20 -1.25
C GLY A 92 -55.43 -1.49 -1.39
N TYR A 93 -55.11 -2.67 -1.95
CA TYR A 93 -53.77 -3.28 -2.05
C TYR A 93 -52.62 -2.32 -2.39
N PHE A 94 -51.50 -2.49 -1.68
CA PHE A 94 -50.19 -1.96 -2.08
C PHE A 94 -49.78 -2.62 -3.41
N LEU A 95 -49.80 -1.87 -4.50
CA LEU A 95 -49.06 -2.24 -5.70
C LEU A 95 -47.59 -1.97 -5.41
N GLY A 96 -46.74 -3.00 -5.61
CA GLY A 96 -45.30 -2.93 -5.38
C GLY A 96 -44.71 -1.64 -5.96
N GLY A 97 -44.03 -0.88 -5.10
CA GLY A 97 -43.50 0.42 -5.46
C GLY A 97 -42.50 0.33 -6.61
N ASN A 98 -42.48 1.34 -7.47
CA ASN A 98 -41.41 1.48 -8.45
C ASN A 98 -40.11 1.67 -7.67
N GLU A 99 -39.23 0.67 -7.74
CA GLU A 99 -37.88 0.76 -7.23
C GLU A 99 -37.04 1.60 -8.21
N THR A 100 -36.61 2.77 -7.75
CA THR A 100 -35.70 3.64 -8.50
C THR A 100 -34.33 3.59 -7.85
N TYR A 101 -33.31 3.20 -8.61
CA TYR A 101 -31.93 3.28 -8.15
C TYR A 101 -31.45 4.73 -8.21
N ILE A 102 -31.06 5.26 -7.06
CA ILE A 102 -30.52 6.61 -6.90
C ILE A 102 -29.02 6.46 -6.60
N PRO A 103 -28.12 6.76 -7.55
CA PRO A 103 -26.70 6.79 -7.29
C PRO A 103 -26.37 7.75 -6.13
N THR A 104 -25.35 7.42 -5.34
CA THR A 104 -24.92 8.20 -4.17
C THR A 104 -23.43 8.53 -4.21
N ILE A 105 -22.64 7.78 -4.97
CA ILE A 105 -21.22 8.04 -5.17
C ILE A 105 -20.92 7.83 -6.65
N TYR A 106 -20.38 8.86 -7.28
CA TYR A 106 -19.94 8.86 -8.67
C TYR A 106 -18.42 8.95 -8.67
N ARG A 107 -17.76 8.18 -9.53
CA ARG A 107 -16.30 8.14 -9.59
C ARG A 107 -15.81 8.29 -11.03
N ILE A 108 -14.78 9.11 -11.18
CA ILE A 108 -14.05 9.30 -12.43
C ILE A 108 -12.68 8.66 -12.26
N HIS A 109 -12.31 7.78 -13.19
CA HIS A 109 -10.96 7.22 -13.31
C HIS A 109 -10.20 8.02 -14.36
N ILE A 110 -8.97 8.40 -14.04
CA ILE A 110 -8.05 9.07 -14.96
C ILE A 110 -6.82 8.21 -15.23
N THR A 111 -6.31 8.31 -16.45
CA THR A 111 -4.96 7.91 -16.83
C THR A 111 -4.09 9.14 -17.00
N PHE A 112 -2.82 9.04 -16.65
CA PHE A 112 -1.84 10.11 -16.84
C PHE A 112 -0.45 9.50 -17.07
N GLU A 113 0.41 10.25 -17.74
CA GLU A 113 1.79 9.87 -17.93
C GLU A 113 2.67 10.62 -16.93
N TYR A 114 3.68 9.94 -16.39
CA TYR A 114 4.69 10.56 -15.55
C TYR A 114 6.08 10.02 -15.89
N GLU A 115 7.08 10.88 -15.77
CA GLU A 115 8.48 10.52 -15.96
C GLU A 115 9.10 10.15 -14.62
N TYR A 116 9.80 9.01 -14.57
CA TYR A 116 10.61 8.60 -13.45
C TYR A 116 11.86 7.89 -13.96
N ASP A 117 13.04 8.29 -13.46
CA ASP A 117 14.33 7.74 -13.90
C ASP A 117 14.49 7.72 -15.45
N ASN A 118 14.18 8.85 -16.09
CA ASN A 118 14.21 9.04 -17.55
C ASN A 118 13.34 8.04 -18.35
N THR A 119 12.39 7.37 -17.69
CA THR A 119 11.46 6.43 -18.30
C THR A 119 10.04 6.94 -18.10
N MET A 120 9.24 6.88 -19.17
CA MET A 120 7.82 7.25 -19.12
C MET A 120 6.99 6.07 -18.60
N PHE A 121 6.11 6.35 -17.66
CA PHE A 121 5.15 5.39 -17.09
C PHE A 121 3.73 5.92 -17.24
N GLU A 122 2.77 5.00 -17.34
CA GLU A 122 1.35 5.31 -17.25
C GLU A 122 0.87 5.01 -15.83
N GLY A 123 0.23 5.99 -15.21
CA GLY A 123 -0.41 5.90 -13.92
C GLY A 123 -1.94 6.00 -14.04
N THR A 124 -2.64 5.42 -13.08
CA THR A 124 -4.09 5.55 -12.95
C THR A 124 -4.46 6.07 -11.58
N LYS A 125 -5.53 6.85 -11.51
CA LYS A 125 -6.07 7.37 -10.25
C LYS A 125 -7.56 7.60 -10.40
N TYR A 126 -8.29 7.60 -9.29
CA TYR A 126 -9.71 7.89 -9.28
C TYR A 126 -10.07 9.03 -8.34
N TYR A 127 -11.21 9.65 -8.62
CA TYR A 127 -11.81 10.71 -7.81
C TYR A 127 -13.30 10.43 -7.64
N ASP A 128 -13.74 10.41 -6.39
CA ASP A 128 -15.17 10.47 -6.08
C ASP A 128 -15.63 11.93 -6.26
N VAL A 129 -16.67 12.13 -7.04
CA VAL A 129 -17.17 13.45 -7.45
C VAL A 129 -18.68 13.55 -7.27
N SER A 130 -19.20 14.79 -7.29
CA SER A 130 -20.64 15.04 -7.36
C SER A 130 -21.23 14.62 -8.70
N GLU A 131 -22.54 14.33 -8.74
CA GLU A 131 -23.29 14.01 -9.97
C GLU A 131 -23.07 15.04 -11.09
N ASP A 132 -23.14 16.34 -10.76
CA ASP A 132 -22.99 17.41 -11.76
C ASP A 132 -21.65 17.33 -12.49
N ILE A 133 -20.57 17.10 -11.75
CA ILE A 133 -19.21 16.93 -12.31
C ILE A 133 -19.15 15.64 -13.11
N TYR A 134 -19.67 14.54 -12.58
CA TYR A 134 -19.72 13.27 -13.30
C TYR A 134 -20.45 13.41 -14.64
N LEU A 135 -21.57 14.12 -14.71
CA LEU A 135 -22.33 14.31 -15.94
C LEU A 135 -21.73 15.37 -16.90
N SER A 136 -20.81 16.21 -16.41
CA SER A 136 -20.20 17.28 -17.20
C SER A 136 -19.04 16.83 -18.10
N TYR A 137 -18.48 15.64 -17.85
CA TYR A 137 -17.33 15.12 -18.57
C TYR A 137 -17.63 13.76 -19.18
N ASP A 138 -17.04 13.48 -20.35
CA ASP A 138 -17.07 12.19 -21.02
C ASP A 138 -15.74 11.43 -20.90
N VAL A 139 -15.76 10.13 -21.17
CA VAL A 139 -14.52 9.34 -21.28
C VAL A 139 -13.71 9.86 -22.46
N GLY A 140 -12.42 10.11 -22.23
CA GLY A 140 -11.51 10.79 -23.16
C GLY A 140 -11.31 12.27 -22.89
N ASP A 141 -12.12 12.90 -22.03
CA ASP A 141 -11.93 14.30 -21.66
C ASP A 141 -10.74 14.48 -20.71
N PHE A 142 -10.17 15.68 -20.73
CA PHE A 142 -9.20 16.10 -19.74
C PHE A 142 -9.90 16.50 -18.44
N PHE A 143 -9.46 15.91 -17.33
CA PHE A 143 -9.98 16.17 -15.99
C PHE A 143 -8.87 16.69 -15.07
N ASP A 144 -9.20 17.68 -14.24
CA ASP A 144 -8.31 18.19 -13.20
C ASP A 144 -9.07 18.34 -11.87
N SER A 145 -8.61 17.58 -10.88
CA SER A 145 -9.22 17.53 -9.56
C SER A 145 -8.91 18.73 -8.67
N GLN A 146 -7.97 19.62 -9.04
CA GLN A 146 -7.60 20.78 -8.19
C GLN A 146 -8.77 21.71 -7.86
N ASN A 147 -9.78 21.74 -8.73
CA ASN A 147 -10.96 22.58 -8.57
C ASN A 147 -12.17 21.84 -7.98
N LEU A 148 -12.02 20.56 -7.60
CA LEU A 148 -13.02 19.85 -6.82
C LEU A 148 -13.08 20.53 -5.46
N LYS A 149 -14.11 21.35 -5.23
CA LYS A 149 -14.42 21.81 -3.88
C LYS A 149 -14.75 20.57 -3.06
N GLN A 150 -13.83 20.19 -2.17
CA GLN A 150 -14.09 19.20 -1.11
C GLN A 150 -15.13 19.74 -0.13
#